data_AF-A0A6I1HU94-F1
#
_entry.id   AF-A0A6I1HU94-F1
#
_cell.length_a   1.000
_cell.length_b   1.000
_cell.length_c   1.000
_cell.angle_alpha   90.00
_cell.angle_beta   90.00
_cell.angle_gamma   90.00
#
_symmetry.space_group_name_H-M   'P 1'
#
loop_
_entity.id
_entity.type
_entity.pdbx_description
1 polymer ?
#
loop_
_entity_poly.entity_id
_entity_poly.type
_entity_poly.pdbx_seq_one_letter_code
_entity_poly.pdbx_strand_id
1 'polypeptide(L)'
;MHLSTHFNFEQFQQMTPLNGENIWEYILDRHAGRIGVKRRKPALENLERIFVATFRLANDVGFRAMSLRDLCRETGLSMGGLYGYITSKDQLAEIIEDVVRHSTQAMPLLFADVKSPLDRLEAMIRSSIYLSEVLQPWFYFVFMDSRVLQVEQRSMAKNSELFVQTLIATTIGEIEPKPHGDPTLLAAHCLALFQDWYVKRWKYRAAKVNVDDFADSVVSTVRRYLSMSGV
;
A
#
# COMPACT_ATOMS: atom_id res chain seq x y z
N MET A 1 -5.89 19.42 14.79
CA MET A 1 -6.08 19.86 13.39
C MET A 1 -7.20 18.99 12.84
N HIS A 2 -8.40 19.51 12.60
CA HIS A 2 -9.49 18.68 12.07
C HIS A 2 -9.21 18.45 10.59
N LEU A 3 -8.71 17.25 10.24
CA LEU A 3 -8.63 16.84 8.84
C LEU A 3 -10.06 16.66 8.32
N SER A 4 -10.42 17.38 7.28
CA SER A 4 -11.63 17.12 6.51
C SER A 4 -11.61 15.65 6.07
N THR A 5 -12.66 14.89 6.34
CA THR A 5 -12.81 13.50 5.84
C THR A 5 -13.06 13.46 4.34
N HIS A 6 -13.41 14.61 3.75
CA HIS A 6 -13.46 14.84 2.32
C HIS A 6 -12.15 15.48 1.87
N PHE A 7 -11.32 14.69 1.20
CA PHE A 7 -10.07 15.11 0.58
C PHE A 7 -9.92 14.45 -0.79
N ASN A 8 -9.26 15.10 -1.73
CA ASN A 8 -8.90 14.50 -3.02
C ASN A 8 -7.48 13.90 -2.97
N PHE A 9 -7.05 13.31 -4.08
CA PHE A 9 -5.73 12.71 -4.19
C PHE A 9 -4.58 13.71 -3.96
N GLU A 10 -4.70 14.92 -4.51
CA GLU A 10 -3.68 15.97 -4.34
C GLU A 10 -3.50 16.34 -2.87
N GLN A 11 -4.59 16.55 -2.13
CA GLN A 11 -4.56 16.81 -0.69
C GLN A 11 -4.02 15.62 0.09
N PHE A 12 -4.32 14.39 -0.35
CA PHE A 12 -3.77 13.18 0.25
C PHE A 12 -2.24 13.11 0.12
N GLN A 13 -1.68 13.49 -1.03
CA GLN A 13 -0.23 13.50 -1.24
C GLN A 13 0.51 14.47 -0.31
N GLN A 14 -0.18 15.51 0.20
CA GLN A 14 0.37 16.47 1.16
C GLN A 14 0.34 15.96 2.61
N MET A 15 -0.54 15.02 2.94
CA MET A 15 -0.71 14.50 4.32
C MET A 15 -0.11 13.11 4.53
N THR A 16 0.14 12.35 3.46
CA THR A 16 0.66 10.99 3.56
C THR A 16 2.08 10.99 4.14
N PRO A 17 2.38 10.12 5.13
CA PRO A 17 3.73 10.02 5.71
C PRO A 17 4.74 9.46 4.72
N LEU A 18 4.28 8.71 3.71
CA LEU A 18 5.12 8.14 2.67
C LEU A 18 4.56 8.45 1.27
N ASN A 19 5.46 8.90 0.40
CA ASN A 19 5.22 9.16 -1.02
C ASN A 19 6.44 8.76 -1.87
N GLY A 20 6.35 8.97 -3.19
CA GLY A 20 7.43 8.62 -4.13
C GLY A 20 8.76 9.36 -3.90
N GLU A 21 8.75 10.48 -3.17
CA GLU A 21 9.95 11.30 -2.92
C GLU A 21 10.67 10.87 -1.64
N ASN A 22 9.91 10.66 -0.55
CA ASN A 22 10.50 10.38 0.77
C ASN A 22 10.65 8.88 1.08
N ILE A 23 10.08 7.99 0.27
CA ILE A 23 10.17 6.53 0.47
C ILE A 23 11.62 6.01 0.50
N TRP A 24 12.51 6.60 -0.30
CA TRP A 24 13.91 6.20 -0.35
C TRP A 24 14.66 6.60 0.92
N GLU A 25 14.33 7.77 1.47
CA GLU A 25 14.87 8.22 2.76
C GLU A 25 14.39 7.31 3.89
N TYR A 26 13.10 6.99 3.90
CA TYR A 26 12.53 6.03 4.83
C TYR A 26 13.24 4.68 4.77
N ILE A 27 13.43 4.10 3.58
CA ILE A 27 14.12 2.81 3.42
C ILE A 27 15.55 2.91 3.93
N LEU A 28 16.27 3.96 3.54
CA LEU A 28 17.66 4.14 3.94
C LEU A 28 17.80 4.25 5.46
N ASP A 29 16.96 5.05 6.10
CA ASP A 29 17.02 5.32 7.53
C ASP A 29 16.56 4.10 8.34
N ARG A 30 15.48 3.44 7.90
CA ARG A 30 14.92 2.27 8.57
C ARG A 30 15.80 1.03 8.45
N HIS A 31 16.52 0.89 7.34
CA HIS A 31 17.42 -0.25 7.10
C HIS A 31 18.91 0.14 7.15
N ALA A 32 19.26 1.26 7.80
CA ALA A 32 20.63 1.75 7.88
C ALA A 32 21.63 0.73 8.47
N GLY A 33 21.18 -0.12 9.39
CA GLY A 33 22.01 -1.21 9.94
C GLY A 33 22.32 -2.34 8.96
N ARG A 34 21.61 -2.41 7.83
CA ARG A 34 21.79 -3.42 6.78
C ARG A 34 22.30 -2.83 5.46
N ILE A 35 22.16 -1.52 5.24
CA ILE A 35 22.67 -0.80 4.07
C ILE A 35 24.06 -0.25 4.40
N GLY A 36 25.10 -0.80 3.78
CA GLY A 36 26.51 -0.47 4.05
C GLY A 36 27.03 0.81 3.40
N VAL A 37 26.17 1.60 2.76
CA VAL A 37 26.58 2.76 1.95
C VAL A 37 26.61 4.04 2.79
N LYS A 38 27.79 4.68 2.83
CA LYS A 38 28.04 5.87 3.68
C LYS A 38 27.52 7.19 3.11
N ARG A 39 27.43 7.33 1.77
CA ARG A 39 27.03 8.59 1.14
C ARG A 39 25.52 8.58 0.88
N ARG A 40 24.79 9.46 1.56
CA ARG A 40 23.31 9.51 1.52
C ARG A 40 22.75 9.70 0.11
N LYS A 41 23.13 10.78 -0.60
CA LYS A 41 22.54 11.11 -1.91
C LYS A 41 22.69 9.97 -2.94
N PRO A 42 23.90 9.40 -3.19
CA PRO A 42 24.02 8.24 -4.06
C PRO A 42 23.29 6.99 -3.56
N ALA A 43 23.10 6.85 -2.24
CA ALA A 43 22.33 5.72 -1.70
C ALA A 43 20.85 5.83 -2.08
N LEU A 44 20.26 7.02 -1.97
CA LEU A 44 18.87 7.28 -2.37
C LEU A 44 18.63 6.97 -3.85
N GLU A 45 19.48 7.51 -4.73
CA GLU A 45 19.39 7.28 -6.18
C GLU A 45 19.52 5.79 -6.55
N ASN A 46 20.38 5.05 -5.84
CA ASN A 46 20.55 3.62 -6.09
C ASN A 46 19.42 2.77 -5.49
N LEU A 47 18.85 3.15 -4.34
CA LEU A 47 17.66 2.51 -3.80
C LEU A 47 16.50 2.62 -4.80
N GLU A 48 16.26 3.81 -5.34
CA GLU A 48 15.26 4.01 -6.39
C GLU A 48 15.50 3.07 -7.58
N ARG A 49 16.72 3.07 -8.14
CA ARG A 49 17.08 2.18 -9.26
C ARG A 49 16.84 0.71 -8.94
N ILE A 50 17.25 0.26 -7.75
CA ILE A 50 17.14 -1.14 -7.31
C ILE A 50 15.67 -1.56 -7.22
N PHE A 51 14.82 -0.79 -6.54
CA PHE A 51 13.43 -1.18 -6.34
C PHE A 51 12.60 -1.03 -7.62
N VAL A 52 12.82 0.03 -8.42
CA VAL A 52 12.18 0.17 -9.73
C VAL A 52 12.53 -0.99 -10.66
N ALA A 53 13.81 -1.37 -10.72
CA ALA A 53 14.25 -2.54 -11.49
C ALA A 53 13.66 -3.85 -10.95
N THR A 54 13.54 -3.98 -9.62
CA THR A 54 12.92 -5.14 -8.98
C THR A 54 11.47 -5.30 -9.39
N PHE A 55 10.66 -4.22 -9.33
CA PHE A 55 9.25 -4.28 -9.74
C PHE A 55 9.09 -4.59 -11.22
N ARG A 56 9.96 -4.05 -12.08
CA ARG A 56 9.92 -4.37 -13.51
C ARG A 56 10.23 -5.84 -13.78
N LEU A 57 11.32 -6.35 -13.23
CA LEU A 57 11.71 -7.76 -13.38
C LEU A 57 10.67 -8.71 -12.78
N ALA A 58 10.08 -8.37 -11.63
CA ALA A 58 9.00 -9.14 -11.03
C ALA A 58 7.77 -9.22 -11.94
N ASN A 59 7.38 -8.12 -12.57
CA ASN A 59 6.26 -8.09 -13.52
C ASN A 59 6.56 -8.81 -14.84
N ASP A 60 7.80 -8.73 -15.33
CA ASP A 60 8.18 -9.27 -16.64
C ASP A 60 8.41 -10.80 -16.62
N VAL A 61 9.14 -11.30 -15.61
CA VAL A 61 9.56 -12.71 -15.54
C VAL A 61 9.14 -13.42 -14.26
N GLY A 62 8.58 -12.70 -13.28
CA GLY A 62 8.22 -13.22 -11.96
C GLY A 62 9.34 -13.09 -10.93
N PHE A 63 9.00 -12.70 -9.71
CA PHE A 63 9.98 -12.45 -8.64
C PHE A 63 10.80 -13.70 -8.26
N ARG A 64 10.19 -14.88 -8.32
CA ARG A 64 10.91 -16.14 -8.08
C ARG A 64 11.95 -16.44 -9.15
N ALA A 65 11.66 -16.10 -10.41
CA ALA A 65 12.51 -16.43 -11.55
C ALA A 65 13.66 -15.43 -11.75
N MET A 66 13.47 -14.15 -11.40
CA MET A 66 14.55 -13.15 -11.50
C MET A 66 15.76 -13.53 -10.63
N SER A 67 16.95 -13.09 -11.02
CA SER A 67 18.19 -13.24 -10.23
C SER A 67 18.79 -11.89 -9.84
N LEU A 68 19.70 -11.89 -8.85
CA LEU A 68 20.48 -10.68 -8.52
C LEU A 68 21.38 -10.23 -9.69
N ARG A 69 21.73 -11.14 -10.61
CA ARG A 69 22.47 -10.80 -11.83
C ARG A 69 21.59 -10.06 -12.83
N ASP A 70 20.32 -10.45 -12.97
CA ASP A 70 19.36 -9.70 -13.77
C ASP A 70 19.18 -8.29 -13.20
N LEU A 71 19.12 -8.18 -11.88
CA LEU A 71 19.04 -6.90 -11.20
C LEU A 71 20.30 -6.05 -11.41
N CYS A 72 21.51 -6.62 -11.37
CA CYS A 72 22.74 -5.90 -11.71
C CYS A 72 22.72 -5.41 -13.17
N ARG A 73 22.29 -6.25 -14.12
CA ARG A 73 22.18 -5.89 -15.53
C ARG A 73 21.19 -4.73 -15.74
N GLU A 74 20.05 -4.78 -15.04
CA GLU A 74 19.00 -3.79 -15.13
C GLU A 74 19.38 -2.46 -14.48
N THR A 75 19.98 -2.52 -13.30
CA THR A 75 20.38 -1.33 -12.55
C THR A 75 21.70 -0.74 -13.05
N GLY A 76 22.54 -1.50 -13.75
CA GLY A 76 23.91 -1.11 -14.09
C GLY A 76 24.88 -1.12 -12.90
N LEU A 77 24.46 -1.62 -11.73
CA LEU A 77 25.32 -1.80 -10.57
C LEU A 77 26.18 -3.06 -10.72
N SER A 78 27.41 -3.01 -10.20
CA SER A 78 28.21 -4.22 -10.03
C SER A 78 27.61 -5.11 -8.92
N MET A 79 27.93 -6.40 -8.92
CA MET A 79 27.52 -7.31 -7.83
C MET A 79 27.94 -6.76 -6.45
N GLY A 80 29.19 -6.29 -6.32
CA GLY A 80 29.68 -5.70 -5.07
C GLY A 80 28.95 -4.40 -4.68
N GLY A 81 28.57 -3.58 -5.67
CA GLY A 81 27.75 -2.39 -5.45
C GLY A 81 26.34 -2.73 -4.96
N LEU A 82 25.69 -3.73 -5.57
CA LEU A 82 24.36 -4.21 -5.17
C LEU A 82 24.37 -4.79 -3.75
N TYR A 83 25.43 -5.54 -3.39
CA TYR A 83 25.61 -6.10 -2.04
C TYR A 83 25.74 -5.03 -0.94
N GLY A 84 26.02 -3.77 -1.30
CA GLY A 84 25.97 -2.65 -0.36
C GLY A 84 24.56 -2.28 0.12
N TYR A 85 23.51 -2.72 -0.59
CA TYR A 85 22.11 -2.39 -0.31
C TYR A 85 21.29 -3.62 0.10
N ILE A 86 21.51 -4.74 -0.60
CA ILE A 86 20.77 -5.99 -0.39
C ILE A 86 21.69 -7.20 -0.46
N THR A 87 21.44 -8.19 0.39
CA THR A 87 22.20 -9.44 0.48
C THR A 87 21.52 -10.59 -0.26
N SER A 88 20.21 -10.51 -0.47
CA SER A 88 19.41 -11.54 -1.14
C SER A 88 18.14 -10.95 -1.78
N LYS A 89 17.46 -11.76 -2.60
CA LYS A 89 16.10 -11.42 -3.06
C LYS A 89 15.11 -11.38 -1.91
N ASP A 90 15.26 -12.24 -0.91
CA ASP A 90 14.36 -12.27 0.24
C ASP A 90 14.43 -10.97 1.03
N GLN A 91 15.61 -10.35 1.12
CA GLN A 91 15.76 -9.02 1.72
C GLN A 91 15.02 -7.93 0.92
N LEU A 92 14.98 -8.00 -0.42
CA LEU A 92 14.17 -7.08 -1.22
C LEU A 92 12.69 -7.18 -0.85
N ALA A 93 12.18 -8.42 -0.79
CA ALA A 93 10.79 -8.67 -0.43
C ALA A 93 10.48 -8.18 0.99
N GLU A 94 11.37 -8.44 1.96
CA GLU A 94 11.22 -7.96 3.34
C GLU A 94 11.11 -6.42 3.41
N ILE A 95 11.96 -5.69 2.69
CA ILE A 95 11.92 -4.22 2.64
C ILE A 95 10.62 -3.73 1.98
N ILE A 96 10.19 -4.36 0.88
CA ILE A 96 8.93 -4.00 0.21
C ILE A 96 7.74 -4.19 1.14
N GLU A 97 7.66 -5.33 1.83
CA GLU A 97 6.59 -5.61 2.80
C GLU A 97 6.61 -4.65 3.99
N ASP A 98 7.78 -4.25 4.45
CA ASP A 98 7.94 -3.31 5.54
C ASP A 98 7.45 -1.91 5.18
N VAL A 99 7.77 -1.42 3.98
CA VAL A 99 7.21 -0.19 3.43
C VAL A 99 5.67 -0.25 3.38
N VAL A 100 5.11 -1.31 2.79
CA VAL A 100 3.64 -1.45 2.65
C VAL A 100 2.98 -1.51 4.01
N ARG A 101 3.50 -2.31 4.93
CA ARG A 101 2.98 -2.44 6.31
C ARG A 101 3.04 -1.11 7.05
N HIS A 102 4.17 -0.44 7.05
CA HIS A 102 4.34 0.83 7.76
C HIS A 102 3.39 1.90 7.22
N SER A 103 3.32 2.03 5.89
CA SER A 103 2.41 2.98 5.24
C SER A 103 0.96 2.69 5.62
N THR A 104 0.56 1.42 5.59
CA THR A 104 -0.80 0.97 5.93
C THR A 104 -1.14 1.22 7.41
N GLN A 105 -0.20 0.99 8.33
CA GLN A 105 -0.41 1.18 9.77
C GLN A 105 -0.46 2.65 10.18
N ALA A 106 0.16 3.54 9.42
CA ALA A 106 0.15 4.97 9.71
C ALA A 106 -1.17 5.65 9.33
N MET A 107 -1.87 5.16 8.30
CA MET A 107 -3.09 5.80 7.77
C MET A 107 -4.22 5.97 8.80
N PRO A 108 -4.62 4.93 9.56
CA PRO A 108 -5.69 5.05 10.54
C PRO A 108 -5.50 6.17 11.57
N LEU A 109 -4.25 6.45 11.93
CA LEU A 109 -3.91 7.44 12.95
C LEU A 109 -4.28 8.87 12.52
N LEU A 110 -4.33 9.14 11.21
CA LEU A 110 -4.73 10.44 10.68
C LEU A 110 -6.21 10.77 10.94
N PHE A 111 -7.02 9.74 11.20
CA PHE A 111 -8.48 9.88 11.34
C PHE A 111 -8.99 9.44 12.71
N ALA A 112 -8.11 9.23 13.69
CA ALA A 112 -8.48 8.78 15.03
C ALA A 112 -9.44 9.74 15.76
N ASP A 113 -9.31 11.04 15.51
CA ASP A 113 -10.14 12.09 16.13
C ASP A 113 -11.48 12.31 15.39
N VAL A 114 -11.74 11.60 14.29
CA VAL A 114 -13.00 11.68 13.55
C VAL A 114 -14.09 10.97 14.35
N LYS A 115 -15.06 11.74 14.84
CA LYS A 115 -16.14 11.25 15.72
C LYS A 115 -17.18 10.39 15.02
N SER A 116 -17.52 10.74 13.78
CA SER A 116 -18.52 10.02 12.99
C SER A 116 -17.91 8.72 12.45
N PRO A 117 -18.39 7.53 12.84
CA PRO A 117 -17.83 6.27 12.36
C PRO A 117 -17.97 6.11 10.85
N LEU A 118 -19.06 6.63 10.28
CA LEU A 118 -19.27 6.64 8.84
C LEU A 118 -18.21 7.50 8.14
N ASP A 119 -17.99 8.74 8.59
CA ASP A 119 -16.99 9.61 7.94
C ASP A 119 -15.56 9.10 8.16
N ARG A 120 -15.28 8.44 9.29
CA ARG A 120 -14.00 7.79 9.54
C ARG A 120 -13.78 6.60 8.60
N LEU A 121 -14.81 5.78 8.38
CA LEU A 121 -14.77 4.68 7.41
C LEU A 121 -14.50 5.19 5.99
N GLU A 122 -15.15 6.27 5.59
CA GLU A 122 -14.92 6.88 4.27
C GLU A 122 -13.48 7.35 4.11
N ALA A 123 -12.95 8.05 5.11
CA ALA A 123 -11.57 8.50 5.11
C ALA A 123 -10.58 7.33 5.04
N MET A 124 -10.86 6.22 5.75
CA MET A 124 -10.05 5.00 5.69
C MET A 124 -10.08 4.32 4.31
N ILE A 125 -11.25 4.19 3.69
CA ILE A 125 -11.38 3.59 2.35
C ILE A 125 -10.64 4.46 1.33
N ARG A 126 -10.90 5.78 1.36
CA ARG A 126 -10.30 6.73 0.43
C ARG A 126 -8.78 6.80 0.55
N SER A 127 -8.26 6.90 1.78
CA SER A 127 -6.81 6.88 2.03
C SER A 127 -6.17 5.56 1.62
N SER A 128 -6.85 4.43 1.78
CA SER A 128 -6.34 3.12 1.30
C SER A 128 -6.21 3.09 -0.22
N ILE A 129 -7.21 3.60 -0.95
CA ILE A 129 -7.16 3.72 -2.42
C ILE A 129 -6.01 4.63 -2.84
N TYR A 130 -5.93 5.84 -2.27
CA TYR A 130 -4.90 6.81 -2.62
C TYR A 130 -3.50 6.35 -2.23
N LEU A 131 -3.32 5.70 -1.09
CA LEU A 131 -2.03 5.13 -0.72
C LEU A 131 -1.59 4.07 -1.74
N SER A 132 -2.52 3.23 -2.19
CA SER A 132 -2.23 2.25 -3.24
C SER A 132 -1.98 2.87 -4.62
N GLU A 133 -2.46 4.08 -4.87
CA GLU A 133 -2.11 4.87 -6.06
C GLU A 133 -0.67 5.38 -5.98
N VAL A 134 -0.29 5.98 -4.85
CA VAL A 134 1.05 6.50 -4.60
C VAL A 134 2.10 5.38 -4.65
N LEU A 135 1.80 4.23 -4.05
CA LEU A 135 2.72 3.11 -3.90
C LEU A 135 2.33 1.90 -4.76
N GLN A 136 1.75 2.13 -5.94
CA GLN A 136 1.16 1.06 -6.76
C GLN A 136 2.09 -0.14 -7.01
N PRO A 137 3.37 0.03 -7.41
CA PRO A 137 4.25 -1.13 -7.64
C PRO A 137 4.49 -1.95 -6.37
N TRP A 138 4.52 -1.30 -5.21
CA TRP A 138 4.72 -1.93 -3.90
C TRP A 138 3.50 -2.77 -3.50
N PHE A 139 2.30 -2.19 -3.58
CA PHE A 139 1.06 -2.90 -3.27
C PHE A 139 0.78 -4.03 -4.26
N TYR A 140 1.04 -3.81 -5.54
CA TYR A 140 0.90 -4.85 -6.56
C TYR A 140 1.85 -6.02 -6.30
N PHE A 141 3.11 -5.74 -5.98
CA PHE A 141 4.10 -6.75 -5.63
C PHE A 141 3.64 -7.60 -4.43
N VAL A 142 3.27 -6.95 -3.32
CA VAL A 142 2.82 -7.66 -2.11
C VAL A 142 1.57 -8.50 -2.41
N PHE A 143 0.63 -8.02 -3.22
CA PHE A 143 -0.55 -8.80 -3.55
C PHE A 143 -0.24 -10.00 -4.48
N MET A 144 0.51 -9.79 -5.55
CA MET A 144 0.73 -10.81 -6.58
C MET A 144 1.76 -11.86 -6.16
N ASP A 145 2.89 -11.39 -5.62
CA ASP A 145 4.06 -12.22 -5.36
C ASP A 145 4.12 -12.75 -3.92
N SER A 146 3.30 -12.27 -2.97
CA SER A 146 3.27 -12.83 -1.60
C SER A 146 3.06 -14.33 -1.57
N ARG A 147 2.29 -14.88 -2.51
CA ARG A 147 2.06 -16.33 -2.66
C ARG A 147 3.30 -17.13 -3.03
N VAL A 148 4.37 -16.47 -3.47
CA VAL A 148 5.63 -17.06 -3.91
C VAL A 148 6.76 -16.78 -2.91
N LEU A 149 6.55 -15.85 -1.98
CA LEU A 149 7.46 -15.54 -0.87
C LEU A 149 7.58 -16.68 0.14
N GLN A 150 8.57 -16.60 1.04
CA GLN A 150 8.76 -17.54 2.15
C GLN A 150 7.58 -17.51 3.13
N VAL A 151 7.49 -18.48 4.04
CA VAL A 151 6.33 -18.66 4.93
C VAL A 151 6.12 -17.45 5.85
N GLU A 152 7.21 -16.86 6.31
CA GLU A 152 7.24 -15.70 7.21
C GLU A 152 6.65 -14.46 6.51
N GLN A 153 7.08 -14.22 5.27
CA GLN A 153 6.63 -13.12 4.42
C GLN A 153 5.14 -13.24 4.06
N ARG A 154 4.67 -14.44 3.71
CA ARG A 154 3.23 -14.74 3.53
C ARG A 154 2.41 -14.38 4.75
N SER A 155 2.92 -14.70 5.94
CA SER A 155 2.25 -14.43 7.20
C SER A 155 2.16 -12.92 7.45
N MET A 156 3.19 -12.16 7.11
CA MET A 156 3.21 -10.70 7.26
C MET A 156 2.23 -9.98 6.32
N ALA A 157 2.16 -10.39 5.05
CA ALA A 157 1.18 -9.85 4.10
C ALA A 157 -0.25 -10.13 4.57
N LYS A 158 -0.53 -11.37 4.98
CA LYS A 158 -1.84 -11.78 5.54
C LYS A 158 -2.20 -10.98 6.80
N ASN A 159 -1.26 -10.81 7.73
CA ASN A 159 -1.50 -10.06 8.96
C ASN A 159 -1.77 -8.57 8.70
N SER A 160 -1.10 -7.98 7.70
CA SER A 160 -1.35 -6.59 7.31
C SER A 160 -2.74 -6.40 6.71
N GLU A 161 -3.20 -7.35 5.89
CA GLU A 161 -4.57 -7.36 5.36
C GLU A 161 -5.61 -7.52 6.48
N LEU A 162 -5.42 -8.49 7.37
CA LEU A 162 -6.31 -8.73 8.51
C LEU A 162 -6.36 -7.53 9.47
N PHE A 163 -5.26 -6.80 9.63
CA PHE A 163 -5.22 -5.58 10.42
C PHE A 163 -6.19 -4.52 9.85
N VAL A 164 -6.11 -4.24 8.55
CA VAL A 164 -7.00 -3.27 7.88
C VAL A 164 -8.45 -3.74 7.93
N GLN A 165 -8.70 -5.02 7.65
CA GLN A 165 -10.04 -5.59 7.70
C GLN A 165 -10.65 -5.46 9.09
N THR A 166 -9.89 -5.78 10.14
CA THR A 166 -10.36 -5.69 11.53
C THR A 166 -10.72 -4.25 11.88
N LEU A 167 -9.88 -3.28 11.51
CA LEU A 167 -10.13 -1.87 11.78
C LEU A 167 -11.39 -1.35 11.06
N ILE A 168 -11.59 -1.74 9.80
CA ILE A 168 -12.80 -1.41 9.05
C ILE A 168 -14.02 -2.07 9.71
N ALA A 169 -13.94 -3.34 10.08
CA ALA A 169 -15.03 -4.07 10.73
C ALA A 169 -15.43 -3.43 12.07
N THR A 170 -14.44 -3.06 12.89
CA THR A 170 -14.66 -2.32 14.14
C THR A 170 -15.38 -1.00 13.88
N THR A 171 -14.91 -0.23 12.90
CA THR A 171 -15.52 1.07 12.57
C THR A 171 -16.95 0.92 12.05
N ILE A 172 -17.24 -0.12 11.24
CA ILE A 172 -18.61 -0.43 10.79
C ILE A 172 -19.50 -0.80 12.00
N GLY A 173 -18.96 -1.54 12.97
CA GLY A 173 -19.68 -1.94 14.18
C GLY A 173 -20.07 -0.78 15.11
N GLU A 174 -19.45 0.39 14.96
CA GLU A 174 -19.77 1.61 15.71
C GLU A 174 -20.88 2.46 15.05
N ILE A 175 -21.29 2.16 13.81
CA ILE A 175 -22.29 2.94 13.09
C ILE A 175 -23.68 2.73 13.69
N GLU A 176 -24.40 3.84 13.91
CA GLU A 176 -25.81 3.84 14.33
C GLU A 176 -26.70 4.63 13.35
N PRO A 177 -27.94 4.16 13.06
CA PRO A 177 -28.47 2.85 13.43
C PRO A 177 -27.65 1.69 12.82
N LYS A 178 -27.58 0.57 13.53
CA LYS A 178 -26.77 -0.58 13.13
C LYS A 178 -27.00 -1.00 11.67
N PRO A 179 -25.95 -1.08 10.84
CA PRO A 179 -26.08 -1.53 9.46
C PRO A 179 -26.56 -2.98 9.31
N HIS A 180 -27.27 -3.27 8.22
CA HIS A 180 -27.60 -4.66 7.86
C HIS A 180 -26.35 -5.43 7.39
N GLY A 181 -26.16 -6.62 7.96
CA GLY A 181 -25.09 -7.56 7.59
C GLY A 181 -24.02 -7.69 8.68
N ASP A 182 -23.11 -8.64 8.46
CA ASP A 182 -21.98 -8.86 9.37
C ASP A 182 -20.85 -7.84 9.09
N PRO A 183 -20.40 -7.06 10.09
CA PRO A 183 -19.34 -6.06 9.91
C PRO A 183 -18.03 -6.62 9.35
N THR A 184 -17.68 -7.87 9.70
CA THR A 184 -16.44 -8.51 9.23
C THR A 184 -16.52 -8.82 7.73
N LEU A 185 -17.67 -9.32 7.28
CA LEU A 185 -17.91 -9.58 5.86
C LEU A 185 -18.01 -8.29 5.05
N LEU A 186 -18.68 -7.26 5.59
CA LEU A 186 -18.73 -5.93 4.95
C LEU A 186 -17.34 -5.31 4.83
N ALA A 187 -16.47 -5.47 5.83
CA ALA A 187 -15.09 -5.04 5.77
C ALA A 187 -14.31 -5.78 4.65
N ALA A 188 -14.48 -7.09 4.53
CA ALA A 188 -13.86 -7.87 3.45
C ALA A 188 -14.31 -7.38 2.06
N HIS A 189 -15.59 -7.01 1.89
CA HIS A 189 -16.07 -6.40 0.65
C HIS A 189 -15.42 -5.04 0.39
N CYS A 190 -15.25 -4.18 1.40
CA CYS A 190 -14.53 -2.92 1.27
C CYS A 190 -13.10 -3.13 0.79
N LEU A 191 -12.39 -4.11 1.37
CA LEU A 191 -11.05 -4.51 0.93
C LEU A 191 -11.03 -4.91 -0.54
N ALA A 192 -11.93 -5.82 -0.94
CA ALA A 192 -12.01 -6.27 -2.32
C ALA A 192 -12.22 -5.12 -3.31
N LEU A 193 -13.04 -4.12 -2.94
CA LEU A 193 -13.30 -2.94 -3.77
C LEU A 193 -12.02 -2.13 -3.98
N PHE A 194 -11.30 -1.71 -2.93
CA PHE A 194 -10.10 -0.91 -3.13
C PHE A 194 -8.90 -1.70 -3.67
N GLN A 195 -8.79 -3.01 -3.38
CA GLN A 195 -7.73 -3.86 -3.93
C GLN A 195 -7.82 -3.97 -5.45
N ASP A 196 -9.04 -3.97 -5.99
CA ASP A 196 -9.25 -4.05 -7.43
C ASP A 196 -8.60 -2.87 -8.19
N TRP A 197 -8.46 -1.69 -7.55
CA TRP A 197 -7.79 -0.51 -8.13
C TRP A 197 -6.35 -0.79 -8.55
N TYR A 198 -5.52 -1.28 -7.61
CA TYR A 198 -4.09 -1.45 -7.85
C TYR A 198 -3.77 -2.80 -8.51
N VAL A 199 -4.62 -3.82 -8.36
CA VAL A 199 -4.45 -5.16 -8.96
C VAL A 199 -4.93 -5.18 -10.42
N LYS A 200 -6.09 -4.59 -10.73
CA LYS A 200 -6.68 -4.61 -12.07
C LYS A 200 -6.68 -3.23 -12.73
N ARG A 201 -5.64 -2.45 -12.45
CA ARG A 201 -5.47 -1.06 -12.89
C ARG A 201 -5.65 -0.84 -14.40
N TRP A 202 -5.36 -1.84 -15.22
CA TRP A 202 -5.47 -1.77 -16.68
C TRP A 202 -6.87 -1.39 -17.18
N LYS A 203 -7.95 -1.87 -16.54
CA LYS A 203 -9.32 -1.60 -17.00
C LYS A 203 -9.75 -0.16 -16.72
N TYR A 204 -9.29 0.40 -15.60
CA TYR A 204 -9.53 1.79 -15.24
C TYR A 204 -8.74 2.75 -16.12
N ARG A 205 -7.48 2.40 -16.46
CA ARG A 205 -6.69 3.14 -17.45
C ARG A 205 -7.36 3.15 -18.82
N ALA A 206 -7.85 2.01 -19.30
CA ALA A 206 -8.57 1.91 -20.58
C ALA A 206 -9.85 2.76 -20.59
N ALA A 207 -10.56 2.81 -19.46
CA ALA A 207 -11.76 3.62 -19.27
C ALA A 207 -11.48 5.10 -18.93
N LYS A 208 -10.20 5.51 -18.81
CA LYS A 208 -9.77 6.86 -18.38
C LYS A 208 -10.36 7.29 -17.02
N VAL A 209 -10.58 6.34 -16.13
CA VAL A 209 -11.03 6.61 -14.76
C VAL A 209 -9.83 7.05 -13.94
N ASN A 210 -9.90 8.22 -13.32
CA ASN A 210 -8.87 8.69 -12.41
C ASN A 210 -9.11 8.15 -10.98
N VAL A 211 -8.13 8.33 -10.09
CA VAL A 211 -8.20 7.77 -8.73
C VAL A 211 -9.29 8.41 -7.87
N ASP A 212 -9.58 9.70 -8.06
CA ASP A 212 -10.63 10.41 -7.34
C ASP A 212 -12.01 9.89 -7.75
N ASP A 213 -12.26 9.73 -9.06
CA ASP A 213 -13.51 9.15 -9.58
C ASP A 213 -13.77 7.76 -9.00
N PHE A 214 -12.72 6.93 -8.95
CA PHE A 214 -12.80 5.59 -8.40
C PHE A 214 -13.10 5.61 -6.90
N ALA A 215 -12.37 6.44 -6.14
CA ALA A 215 -12.57 6.57 -4.69
C ALA A 215 -13.97 7.09 -4.35
N ASP A 216 -14.46 8.10 -5.06
CA ASP A 216 -15.81 8.64 -4.91
C ASP A 216 -16.88 7.59 -5.20
N SER A 217 -16.70 6.80 -6.26
CA SER A 217 -17.60 5.70 -6.60
C SER A 217 -17.63 4.61 -5.51
N VAL A 218 -16.47 4.21 -4.98
CA VAL A 218 -16.39 3.19 -3.92
C VAL A 218 -17.02 3.72 -2.63
N VAL A 219 -16.61 4.92 -2.19
CA VAL A 219 -17.13 5.56 -0.97
C VAL A 219 -18.63 5.74 -1.06
N SER A 220 -19.17 6.28 -2.16
CA SER A 220 -20.61 6.46 -2.32
C SER A 220 -21.39 5.14 -2.31
N THR A 221 -20.83 4.07 -2.89
CA THR A 221 -21.45 2.74 -2.86
C THR A 221 -21.53 2.19 -1.44
N VAL A 222 -20.42 2.24 -0.70
CA VAL A 222 -20.36 1.76 0.69
C VAL A 222 -21.24 2.62 1.60
N ARG A 223 -21.16 3.95 1.49
CA ARG A 223 -21.98 4.89 2.29
C ARG A 223 -23.46 4.61 2.12
N ARG A 224 -23.94 4.51 0.87
CA ARG A 224 -25.36 4.24 0.58
C ARG A 224 -25.83 2.94 1.22
N TYR A 225 -25.08 1.85 1.06
CA TYR A 225 -25.44 0.57 1.65
C TYR A 225 -25.58 0.66 3.18
N LEU A 226 -24.61 1.31 3.85
CA LEU A 226 -24.61 1.42 5.31
C LEU A 226 -25.68 2.39 5.82
N SER A 227 -25.97 3.47 5.09
CA SER A 227 -26.98 4.48 5.46
C SER A 227 -28.44 4.07 5.18
N MET A 228 -28.68 3.03 4.38
CA MET A 228 -30.04 2.52 4.13
C MET A 228 -30.65 1.74 5.31
N SER A 229 -29.93 1.67 6.43
CA SER A 229 -30.36 0.97 7.63
C SER A 229 -31.23 1.91 8.44
N GLY A 230 -32.55 1.78 8.34
CA GLY A 230 -33.49 2.69 9.01
C GLY A 230 -34.95 2.58 8.58
N VAL A 231 -35.32 1.56 7.79
CA VAL A 231 -36.71 1.25 7.44
C VAL A 231 -37.02 -0.19 7.78
#